data_AF-H2YXB6-F1
#
_entry.id   AF-H2YXB6-F1
#
_cell.length_a   1.000
_cell.length_b   1.000
_cell.length_c   1.000
_cell.angle_alpha   90.00
_cell.angle_beta   90.00
_cell.angle_gamma   90.00
#
_symmetry.space_group_name_H-M   'P 1'
#
loop_
_entity.id
_entity.type
_entity.pdbx_description
1 polymer ?
#
loop_
_entity_poly.entity_id
_entity_poly.type
_entity_poly.pdbx_seq_one_letter_code
_entity_poly.pdbx_strand_id
1 'polypeptide(L)'
;MTFAAIGEYTFQTYGYSLWSSKLLDIWITKDMLPKKYKNITADILATFIMGFKKFKGRPLEFRINATNPPSLSFGDKVVNVGLELDVLTYVVLANKTKFLAMNLHAVSKASGNITVNDVKATAHVSLLTAHFSIKTSAVGFIPISVMNYF
;
A
#
# COMPACT_ATOMS: atom_id res chain seq x y z
N MET A 1 -16.45 -0.38 37.42
CA MET A 1 -15.55 -0.86 36.34
C MET A 1 -16.45 -1.34 35.22
N THR A 2 -16.27 -0.83 34.00
CA THR A 2 -17.06 -1.22 32.84
C THR A 2 -16.17 -2.03 31.91
N PHE A 3 -16.62 -3.21 31.51
CA PHE A 3 -15.91 -4.05 30.54
C PHE A 3 -16.61 -3.93 29.19
N ALA A 4 -15.86 -3.51 28.17
CA ALA A 4 -16.32 -3.50 26.79
C ALA A 4 -15.75 -4.74 26.08
N ALA A 5 -16.63 -5.61 25.58
CA ALA A 5 -16.24 -6.72 24.73
C ALA A 5 -16.50 -6.32 23.28
N ILE A 6 -15.44 -6.12 22.51
CA ILE A 6 -15.51 -5.87 21.06
C ILE A 6 -15.01 -7.13 20.36
N GLY A 7 -15.92 -7.83 19.69
CA GLY A 7 -15.58 -9.04 18.94
C GLY A 7 -14.84 -8.72 17.65
N GLU A 8 -14.04 -9.68 17.17
CA GLU A 8 -13.28 -9.59 15.92
C GLU A 8 -14.16 -9.20 14.72
N TYR A 9 -15.40 -9.70 14.72
CA TYR A 9 -16.41 -9.42 13.71
C TYR A 9 -16.61 -7.91 13.49
N THR A 10 -16.59 -7.10 14.55
CA THR A 10 -16.75 -5.64 14.46
C THR A 10 -15.65 -5.02 13.58
N PHE A 11 -14.41 -5.43 13.79
CA PHE A 11 -13.26 -4.93 13.03
C PHE A 11 -13.24 -5.47 11.61
N GLN A 12 -13.66 -6.71 11.40
CA GLN A 12 -13.80 -7.28 10.05
C GLN A 12 -14.88 -6.55 9.24
N THR A 13 -16.05 -6.29 9.82
CA THR A 13 -17.12 -5.51 9.17
C THR A 13 -16.66 -4.09 8.87
N TYR A 14 -15.92 -3.46 9.79
CA TYR A 14 -15.35 -2.13 9.55
C TYR A 14 -14.35 -2.15 8.37
N GLY A 15 -13.42 -3.09 8.35
CA GLY A 15 -12.47 -3.27 7.24
C GLY A 15 -13.18 -3.52 5.90
N TYR A 16 -14.20 -4.36 5.91
CA TYR A 16 -15.05 -4.61 4.75
C TYR A 16 -15.78 -3.36 4.27
N SER A 17 -16.33 -2.55 5.19
CA SER A 17 -17.00 -1.29 4.85
C SER A 17 -16.05 -0.29 4.19
N LEU A 18 -14.83 -0.15 4.71
CA LEU A 18 -13.81 0.71 4.10
C LEU A 18 -13.43 0.23 2.70
N TRP A 19 -13.22 -1.07 2.53
CA TRP A 19 -12.89 -1.67 1.24
C TRP A 19 -14.02 -1.52 0.22
N SER A 20 -15.25 -1.90 0.59
CA SER A 20 -16.43 -1.83 -0.29
C SER A 20 -16.79 -0.40 -0.69
N SER A 21 -16.55 0.57 0.21
CA SER A 21 -16.71 2.00 -0.07
C SER A 21 -15.56 2.61 -0.87
N LYS A 22 -14.58 1.81 -1.29
CA LYS A 22 -13.36 2.24 -2.01
C LYS A 22 -12.51 3.26 -1.25
N LEU A 23 -12.63 3.32 0.07
CA LEU A 23 -11.79 4.19 0.91
C LEU A 23 -10.35 3.66 1.05
N LEU A 24 -10.12 2.39 0.69
CA LEU A 24 -8.79 1.77 0.59
C LEU A 24 -8.18 1.85 -0.82
N ASP A 25 -8.73 2.72 -1.68
CA ASP A 25 -8.21 3.07 -2.99
C ASP A 25 -7.58 4.46 -2.94
N ILE A 26 -6.27 4.49 -2.70
CA ILE A 26 -5.52 5.69 -2.34
C ILE A 26 -4.66 6.11 -3.53
N TRP A 27 -4.89 7.33 -4.01
CA TRP A 27 -3.97 8.00 -4.94
C TRP A 27 -2.91 8.75 -4.14
N ILE A 28 -1.64 8.42 -4.39
CA ILE A 28 -0.53 9.17 -3.80
C ILE A 28 -0.35 10.45 -4.59
N THR A 29 -0.82 11.55 -4.02
CA THR A 29 -0.68 12.88 -4.60
C THR A 29 0.64 13.53 -4.18
N LYS A 30 1.08 14.55 -4.93
CA LYS A 30 2.39 15.21 -4.69
C LYS A 30 2.49 15.86 -3.31
N ASP A 31 1.36 16.27 -2.74
CA ASP A 31 1.26 16.86 -1.39
C ASP A 31 1.44 15.83 -0.28
N MET A 32 1.16 14.55 -0.53
CA MET A 32 1.41 13.46 0.43
C MET A 32 2.91 13.08 0.52
N LEU A 33 3.71 13.47 -0.47
CA LEU A 33 5.13 13.17 -0.50
C LEU A 33 5.96 14.23 0.24
N PRO A 34 7.01 13.83 0.98
CA PRO A 34 7.95 14.77 1.58
C PRO A 34 8.55 15.71 0.53
N LYS A 35 8.93 16.94 0.91
CA LYS A 35 9.43 17.98 -0.02
C LYS A 35 10.50 17.48 -1.01
N LYS A 36 11.40 16.60 -0.54
CA LYS A 36 12.47 15.98 -1.35
C LYS A 36 11.94 15.12 -2.51
N TYR A 37 10.75 14.56 -2.37
CA TYR A 37 10.14 13.60 -3.31
C TYR A 37 8.89 14.16 -4.01
N LYS A 38 8.58 15.46 -3.88
CA LYS A 38 7.38 16.05 -4.50
C LYS A 38 7.34 15.93 -6.03
N ASN A 39 8.51 15.81 -6.66
CA ASN A 39 8.67 15.70 -8.10
C ASN A 39 9.34 14.37 -8.48
N ILE A 40 8.81 13.24 -8.02
CA ILE A 40 9.25 11.94 -8.50
C ILE A 40 9.01 11.84 -10.01
N THR A 41 10.08 11.57 -10.75
CA THR A 41 10.04 11.27 -12.18
C THR A 41 10.41 9.82 -12.44
N ALA A 42 10.15 9.36 -13.66
CA ALA A 42 10.56 8.04 -14.15
C ALA A 42 12.07 7.81 -14.04
N ASP A 43 12.89 8.86 -13.95
CA ASP A 43 14.35 8.76 -13.86
C ASP A 43 14.79 8.01 -12.59
N ILE A 44 14.06 8.18 -11.49
CA ILE A 44 14.35 7.49 -10.22
C ILE A 44 14.19 5.97 -10.40
N LEU A 45 13.11 5.53 -11.06
CA LEU A 45 12.87 4.12 -11.33
C LEU A 45 13.74 3.58 -12.47
N ALA A 46 14.18 4.42 -13.39
CA ALA A 46 15.05 4.03 -14.51
C ALA A 46 16.43 3.50 -14.06
N THR A 47 16.86 3.83 -12.83
CA THR A 47 18.07 3.29 -12.20
C THR A 47 17.93 1.79 -11.90
N PHE A 48 16.72 1.32 -11.58
CA PHE A 48 16.46 -0.07 -11.17
C PHE A 48 15.76 -0.88 -12.27
N ILE A 49 14.92 -0.22 -13.07
CA ILE A 49 14.07 -0.85 -14.08
C ILE A 49 14.33 -0.13 -15.40
N MET A 50 15.12 -0.76 -16.28
CA MET A 50 15.60 -0.12 -17.52
C MET A 50 14.48 0.39 -18.43
N GLY A 51 13.30 -0.24 -18.43
CA GLY A 51 12.19 0.20 -19.28
C GLY A 51 11.58 1.54 -18.90
N PHE A 52 11.91 2.12 -17.74
CA PHE A 52 11.55 3.51 -17.42
C PHE A 52 12.45 4.54 -18.14
N LYS A 53 13.60 4.15 -18.71
CA LYS A 53 14.46 5.08 -19.48
C LYS A 53 13.74 5.73 -20.66
N LYS A 54 12.76 5.04 -21.27
CA LYS A 54 11.94 5.59 -22.37
C LYS A 54 11.00 6.72 -21.94
N PHE A 55 10.79 6.89 -20.63
CA PHE A 55 9.93 7.91 -20.03
C PHE A 55 10.74 8.98 -19.29
N LYS A 56 12.00 9.21 -19.68
CA LYS A 56 12.91 10.16 -19.03
C LYS A 56 12.25 11.52 -18.75
N GLY A 57 12.40 12.03 -17.52
CA GLY A 57 11.83 13.31 -17.07
C GLY A 57 10.30 13.35 -16.93
N ARG A 58 9.58 12.24 -17.19
CA ARG A 58 8.12 12.20 -17.03
C ARG A 58 7.74 12.03 -15.55
N PRO A 59 6.72 12.75 -15.06
CA PRO A 59 6.21 12.56 -13.71
C PRO A 59 5.63 11.15 -13.52
N LEU A 60 5.78 10.62 -12.31
CA LEU A 60 5.10 9.41 -11.88
C LEU A 60 3.94 9.75 -10.94
N GLU A 61 2.90 8.93 -11.02
CA GLU A 61 1.82 8.90 -10.04
C GLU A 61 1.63 7.46 -9.57
N PHE A 62 1.26 7.30 -8.30
CA PHE A 62 1.06 5.99 -7.70
C PHE A 62 -0.36 5.88 -7.19
N ARG A 63 -0.92 4.69 -7.31
CA ARG A 63 -2.22 4.33 -6.74
C ARG A 63 -2.04 3.03 -5.98
N ILE A 64 -2.50 3.01 -4.74
CA ILE A 64 -2.56 1.81 -3.90
C ILE A 64 -4.02 1.42 -3.81
N ASN A 65 -4.36 0.20 -4.20
CA ASN A 65 -5.72 -0.28 -4.17
C ASN A 65 -5.78 -1.63 -3.44
N ALA A 66 -6.54 -1.72 -2.34
CA ALA A 66 -6.80 -2.99 -1.69
C ALA A 66 -7.62 -3.91 -2.59
N THR A 67 -7.07 -5.06 -2.97
CA THR A 67 -7.74 -6.01 -3.88
C THR A 67 -8.79 -6.84 -3.16
N ASN A 68 -8.59 -7.07 -1.87
CA ASN A 68 -9.48 -7.82 -0.99
C ASN A 68 -9.73 -7.05 0.31
N PRO A 69 -10.83 -7.34 1.03
CA PRO A 69 -11.05 -6.81 2.37
C PRO A 69 -9.88 -7.13 3.31
N PRO A 70 -9.51 -6.21 4.22
CA PRO A 70 -8.55 -6.52 5.27
C PRO A 70 -9.01 -7.71 6.11
N SER A 71 -8.10 -8.64 6.37
CA SER A 71 -8.32 -9.68 7.37
C SER A 71 -7.77 -9.21 8.72
N LEU A 72 -8.54 -9.39 9.79
CA LEU A 72 -8.10 -9.13 11.17
C LEU A 72 -8.36 -10.36 12.03
N SER A 73 -7.37 -10.72 12.86
CA SER A 73 -7.48 -11.73 13.90
C SER A 73 -6.82 -11.28 15.19
N PHE A 74 -7.41 -11.67 16.32
CA PHE A 74 -7.01 -11.28 17.66
C PHE A 74 -6.54 -12.54 18.40
N GLY A 75 -5.24 -12.58 18.71
CA GLY A 75 -4.64 -13.53 19.64
C GLY A 75 -4.53 -12.96 21.05
N ASP A 76 -3.87 -13.68 21.94
CA ASP A 76 -3.58 -13.19 23.30
C ASP A 76 -2.65 -11.97 23.22
N LYS A 77 -3.22 -10.78 23.44
CA LYS A 77 -2.56 -9.44 23.39
C LYS A 77 -2.00 -9.01 22.02
N VAL A 78 -2.09 -9.85 21.00
CA VAL A 78 -1.58 -9.56 19.65
C VAL A 78 -2.73 -9.49 18.65
N VAL A 79 -2.71 -8.47 17.80
CA VAL A 79 -3.61 -8.30 16.67
C VAL A 79 -2.81 -8.51 15.39
N ASN A 80 -3.31 -9.38 14.53
CA ASN A 80 -2.75 -9.63 13.21
C ASN A 80 -3.68 -9.05 12.15
N VAL A 81 -3.08 -8.40 11.15
CA VAL A 81 -3.78 -7.79 10.03
C VAL A 81 -3.15 -8.30 8.74
N GLY A 82 -3.96 -8.88 7.86
CA GLY A 82 -3.57 -9.25 6.51
C GLY A 82 -4.20 -8.32 5.48
N LEU A 83 -3.37 -7.79 4.59
CA LEU A 83 -3.77 -6.88 3.53
C LEU A 83 -3.25 -7.39 2.20
N GLU A 84 -4.13 -7.43 1.20
CA GLU A 84 -3.75 -7.66 -0.19
C GLU A 84 -4.04 -6.40 -0.99
N LEU A 85 -3.01 -5.89 -1.67
CA LEU A 85 -3.07 -4.61 -2.34
C LEU A 85 -2.32 -4.64 -3.67
N ASP A 86 -2.80 -3.82 -4.61
CA ASP A 86 -2.12 -3.56 -5.86
C ASP A 86 -1.51 -2.16 -5.79
N VAL A 87 -0.21 -2.08 -6.10
CA VAL A 87 0.53 -0.84 -6.27
C VAL A 87 0.69 -0.59 -7.76
N LEU A 88 -0.09 0.37 -8.26
CA LEU A 88 -0.11 0.77 -9.66
C LEU A 88 0.75 2.01 -9.85
N THR A 89 1.73 1.92 -10.74
CA THR A 89 2.61 3.03 -11.11
C THR A 89 2.24 3.53 -12.49
N TYR A 90 1.84 4.80 -12.55
CA TYR A 90 1.46 5.51 -13.76
C TYR A 90 2.54 6.49 -14.17
N VAL A 91 2.80 6.56 -15.47
CA VAL A 91 3.60 7.63 -16.09
C VAL A 91 2.65 8.65 -16.68
N VAL A 92 2.85 9.94 -16.36
CA VAL A 92 2.08 11.03 -16.96
C VAL A 92 2.69 11.43 -18.30
N LEU A 93 1.97 11.18 -19.39
CA LEU A 93 2.41 11.47 -20.76
C LEU A 93 2.29 12.96 -21.10
N ALA A 94 2.83 13.37 -22.26
CA ALA A 94 2.84 14.77 -22.70
C ALA A 94 1.44 15.39 -22.81
N ASN A 95 0.48 14.60 -23.27
CA ASN A 95 -0.94 14.95 -23.35
C ASN A 95 -1.66 14.87 -21.99
N LYS A 96 -0.92 14.72 -20.88
CA LYS A 96 -1.43 14.56 -19.51
C LYS A 96 -2.24 13.28 -19.28
N THR A 97 -2.23 12.32 -20.20
CA THR A 97 -2.86 11.02 -19.94
C THR A 97 -1.98 10.17 -19.04
N LYS A 98 -2.62 9.32 -18.21
CA LYS A 98 -1.93 8.39 -17.32
C LYS A 98 -1.73 7.06 -18.03
N PHE A 99 -0.47 6.68 -18.23
CA PHE A 99 -0.12 5.37 -18.79
C PHE A 99 0.28 4.43 -17.66
N LEU A 100 -0.41 3.29 -17.52
CA LEU A 100 -0.06 2.28 -16.50
C LEU A 100 1.24 1.59 -16.91
N ALA A 101 2.34 1.95 -16.24
CA ALA A 101 3.66 1.44 -16.55
C ALA A 101 3.94 0.09 -15.86
N MET A 102 3.42 -0.08 -14.64
CA MET A 102 3.68 -1.24 -13.80
C MET A 102 2.53 -1.46 -12.81
N ASN A 103 2.16 -2.71 -12.58
CA ASN A 103 1.25 -3.13 -11.51
C ASN A 103 1.91 -4.24 -10.68
N LEU A 104 2.15 -3.93 -9.41
CA LEU A 104 2.69 -4.87 -8.42
C LEU A 104 1.57 -5.29 -7.49
N HIS A 105 1.48 -6.59 -7.24
CA HIS A 105 0.63 -7.12 -6.19
C HIS A 105 1.46 -7.31 -4.92
N ALA A 106 0.98 -6.82 -3.79
CA ALA A 106 1.60 -6.99 -2.50
C ALA A 106 0.67 -7.72 -1.54
N VAL A 107 1.23 -8.70 -0.86
CA VAL A 107 0.60 -9.36 0.30
C VAL A 107 1.35 -8.89 1.53
N SER A 108 0.69 -8.09 2.35
CA SER A 108 1.25 -7.50 3.56
C SER A 108 0.62 -8.13 4.80
N LYS A 109 1.46 -8.44 5.78
CA LYS A 109 1.03 -8.90 7.10
C LYS A 109 1.61 -7.94 8.15
N ALA A 110 0.73 -7.42 8.98
CA ALA A 110 1.12 -6.62 10.14
C ALA A 110 0.71 -7.35 11.42
N SER A 111 1.55 -7.29 12.45
CA SER A 111 1.17 -7.71 13.79
C SER A 111 1.50 -6.62 14.80
N GLY A 112 0.72 -6.54 15.85
CA GLY A 112 0.80 -5.44 16.79
C GLY A 112 -0.03 -5.64 18.04
N ASN A 113 0.00 -4.67 18.94
CA ASN A 113 -0.76 -4.70 20.17
C ASN A 113 -1.75 -3.53 20.21
N ILE A 114 -2.90 -3.72 20.84
CA ILE A 114 -3.84 -2.64 21.12
C ILE A 114 -3.77 -2.33 22.60
N THR A 115 -3.52 -1.07 22.92
CA THR A 115 -3.58 -0.54 24.27
C THR A 115 -4.76 0.42 24.38
N VAL A 116 -5.54 0.29 25.44
CA VAL A 116 -6.65 1.19 25.72
C VAL A 116 -6.31 1.95 26.99
N ASN A 117 -6.37 3.27 26.93
CA ASN A 117 -6.33 4.13 28.12
C ASN A 117 -7.69 4.83 28.30
N ASP A 118 -7.81 5.67 29.33
CA ASP A 118 -9.08 6.29 29.73
C ASP A 118 -9.76 7.15 28.65
N VAL A 119 -9.05 7.51 27.57
CA VAL A 119 -9.53 8.45 26.54
C VAL A 119 -9.46 7.87 25.12
N LYS A 120 -8.58 6.90 24.84
CA LYS A 120 -8.35 6.37 23.49
C LYS A 120 -7.85 4.93 23.45
N ALA A 121 -8.25 4.23 22.39
CA ALA A 121 -7.58 3.02 21.94
C ALA A 121 -6.41 3.40 21.02
N THR A 122 -5.22 2.87 21.28
CA THR A 122 -4.02 3.05 20.46
C THR A 122 -3.56 1.69 19.96
N ALA A 123 -3.36 1.55 18.65
CA ALA A 123 -2.74 0.38 18.06
C ALA A 123 -1.26 0.66 17.80
N HIS A 124 -0.40 -0.29 18.18
CA HIS A 124 1.02 -0.25 17.87
C HIS A 124 1.37 -1.43 16.96
N VAL A 125 1.94 -1.15 15.79
CA VAL A 125 2.39 -2.18 14.85
C VAL A 125 3.83 -2.55 15.20
N SER A 126 4.03 -3.80 15.61
CA SER A 126 5.32 -4.34 16.05
C SER A 126 6.10 -4.99 14.90
N LEU A 127 5.40 -5.58 13.94
CA LEU A 127 5.99 -6.21 12.76
C LEU A 127 5.15 -5.87 11.54
N LEU A 128 5.81 -5.53 10.44
CA LEU A 128 5.21 -5.36 9.13
C LEU A 128 6.07 -6.13 8.12
N THR A 129 5.47 -7.09 7.44
CA THR A 129 6.11 -7.79 6.31
C THR A 129 5.28 -7.53 5.06
N ALA A 130 5.95 -7.39 3.92
CA ALA A 130 5.32 -7.25 2.62
C ALA A 130 6.04 -8.15 1.61
N HIS A 131 5.26 -8.90 0.84
CA HIS A 131 5.78 -9.69 -0.27
C HIS A 131 5.17 -9.19 -1.57
N PHE A 132 6.03 -8.74 -2.47
CA PHE A 132 5.65 -8.22 -3.77
C PHE A 132 5.75 -9.29 -4.86
N SER A 133 4.81 -9.26 -5.79
CA SER A 133 4.82 -10.00 -7.05
C SER A 133 4.37 -9.09 -8.19
N ILE A 134 4.77 -9.40 -9.42
CA ILE A 134 4.38 -8.58 -10.59
C ILE A 134 3.09 -9.14 -11.17
N LYS A 135 2.05 -8.30 -11.27
CA LYS A 135 0.85 -8.63 -12.04
C LYS A 135 1.04 -8.28 -13.51
N THR A 136 1.44 -7.04 -13.79
CA THR A 136 1.68 -6.58 -15.17
C THR A 136 2.83 -5.57 -15.23
N SER A 137 3.53 -5.54 -16.37
CA SER A 137 4.60 -4.58 -16.62
C SER A 137 4.64 -4.19 -18.09
N ALA A 138 4.50 -2.90 -18.36
CA ALA A 138 4.73 -2.30 -19.68
C ALA A 138 6.15 -1.73 -19.83
N VAL A 139 6.97 -1.87 -18.79
CA VAL A 139 8.38 -1.43 -18.71
C VAL A 139 9.34 -2.61 -18.76
N GLY A 140 8.88 -3.80 -19.15
CA GLY A 140 9.70 -5.00 -19.31
C GLY A 140 9.99 -5.71 -18.01
N PHE A 141 11.12 -6.42 -17.96
CA PHE A 141 11.51 -7.21 -16.79
C PHE A 141 11.78 -6.33 -15.56
N ILE A 142 11.22 -6.73 -14.42
CA ILE A 142 11.42 -6.08 -13.13
C ILE A 142 11.98 -7.14 -12.17
N PRO A 143 13.18 -6.95 -11.61
CA PRO A 143 13.73 -7.86 -10.62
C PRO A 143 12.99 -7.68 -9.28
N ILE A 144 12.03 -8.57 -8.99
CA ILE A 144 11.21 -8.54 -7.75
C ILE A 144 12.10 -8.59 -6.49
N SER A 145 13.26 -9.24 -6.57
CA SER A 145 14.23 -9.30 -5.47
C SER A 145 14.68 -7.93 -4.97
N VAL A 146 14.72 -6.92 -5.83
CA VAL A 146 15.07 -5.54 -5.46
C VAL A 146 13.96 -4.88 -4.63
N MET A 147 12.70 -5.30 -4.84
CA MET A 147 11.54 -4.75 -4.14
C MET A 147 11.25 -5.45 -2.81
N ASN A 148 11.62 -6.73 -2.67
CA ASN A 148 11.45 -7.51 -1.43
C ASN A 148 12.62 -7.36 -0.44
N TYR A 149 13.65 -6.58 -0.78
CA TYR A 149 14.82 -6.35 0.09
C TYR A 149 14.66 -5.12 1.02
N PHE A 150 13.58 -4.35 0.84
CA PHE A 150 13.19 -3.21 1.67
C PHE A 150 11.97 -3.58 2.52
#